data_AF-A0A6I8PH61-F1
#
_entry.id   AF-A0A6I8PH61-F1
#
_cell.length_a   1.000
_cell.length_b   1.000
_cell.length_c   1.000
_cell.angle_alpha   90.00
_cell.angle_beta   90.00
_cell.angle_gamma   90.00
#
_symmetry.space_group_name_H-M   'P 1'
#
loop_
_entity.id
_entity.type
_entity.pdbx_description
1 polymer ?
#
loop_
_entity_poly.entity_id
_entity_poly.type
_entity_poly.pdbx_seq_one_letter_code
_entity_poly.pdbx_strand_id
1 'polypeptide(L)'
;MAGLGSPARTLRGLLRELRLAGARNDTAYRDTAAYRYLLHAFRAHRVTGEKLCRAQHELHFDAATYLCLLRSVREHVALHREFHGRGERSVTESAGMVGLQLPRQPGGKGWEP
;
A
#
# COMPACT_ATOMS: atom_id res chain seq x y z
N MET A 1 16.48 -11.67 -5.46
CA MET A 1 15.39 -11.32 -4.53
C MET A 1 15.93 -10.36 -3.50
N ALA A 2 15.33 -9.18 -3.33
CA ALA A 2 15.80 -8.23 -2.31
C ALA A 2 15.77 -8.93 -0.94
N GLY A 3 16.89 -8.91 -0.21
CA GLY A 3 16.95 -9.53 1.11
C GLY A 3 15.87 -8.93 2.02
N LEU A 4 15.16 -9.80 2.74
CA LEU A 4 14.17 -9.37 3.72
C LEU A 4 14.85 -8.45 4.74
N GLY A 5 14.48 -7.16 4.74
CA GLY A 5 14.98 -6.20 5.73
C GLY A 5 14.57 -6.58 7.14
N SER A 6 15.13 -5.96 8.18
CA SER A 6 14.94 -6.42 9.57
C SER A 6 13.47 -6.69 9.98
N PRO A 7 13.18 -7.74 10.79
CA PRO A 7 11.82 -8.06 11.25
C PRO A 7 11.09 -6.86 11.89
N ALA A 8 11.83 -6.01 12.61
CA ALA A 8 11.28 -4.79 13.19
C ALA A 8 10.82 -3.75 12.15
N ARG A 9 11.43 -3.73 10.95
CA ARG A 9 10.94 -2.90 9.83
C ARG A 9 9.66 -3.50 9.25
N THR A 10 9.59 -4.82 9.09
CA THR A 10 8.38 -5.51 8.62
C THR A 10 7.20 -5.29 9.57
N LEU A 11 7.42 -5.46 10.89
CA LEU A 11 6.39 -5.19 11.90
C LEU A 11 5.89 -3.75 11.84
N ARG A 12 6.81 -2.76 11.79
CA ARG A 12 6.42 -1.35 11.66
C ARG A 12 5.62 -1.09 10.37
N GLY A 13 5.98 -1.77 9.28
CA GLY A 13 5.23 -1.73 8.03
C GLY A 13 3.80 -2.24 8.20
N LEU A 14 3.62 -3.42 8.79
CA LEU A 14 2.31 -4.01 9.05
C LEU A 14 1.44 -3.13 9.94
N LEU A 15 2.02 -2.57 11.02
CA LEU A 15 1.32 -1.65 11.90
C LEU A 15 0.90 -0.36 11.20
N ARG A 16 1.69 0.13 10.24
CA ARG A 16 1.32 1.27 9.39
C ARG A 16 0.13 0.93 8.50
N GLU A 17 0.16 -0.22 7.83
CA GLU A 17 -0.98 -0.65 6.99
C GLU A 17 -2.24 -0.86 7.83
N LEU A 18 -2.14 -1.45 9.03
CA LEU A 18 -3.27 -1.57 9.95
C LEU A 18 -3.84 -0.21 10.36
N ARG A 19 -2.98 0.78 10.61
CA ARG A 19 -3.43 2.15 10.91
C ARG A 19 -4.14 2.78 9.71
N LEU A 20 -3.64 2.57 8.49
CA LEU A 20 -4.25 3.10 7.27
C LEU A 20 -5.60 2.43 6.97
N ALA A 21 -5.71 1.12 7.18
CA ALA A 21 -6.95 0.38 7.05
C ALA A 21 -7.97 0.77 8.12
N GLY A 22 -7.52 0.95 9.37
CA GLY A 22 -8.34 1.34 10.50
C GLY A 22 -8.74 2.82 10.54
N ALA A 23 -8.24 3.67 9.64
CA ALA A 23 -8.59 5.10 9.60
C ALA A 23 -10.08 5.37 9.35
N ARG A 24 -10.85 4.35 8.94
CA ARG A 24 -12.30 4.41 8.76
C ARG A 24 -13.11 3.92 9.97
N ASN A 25 -12.45 3.32 10.95
CA ASN A 25 -13.09 2.74 12.13
C ASN A 25 -12.85 3.68 13.33
N ASP A 26 -13.86 3.80 14.19
CA ASP A 26 -13.80 4.62 15.40
C ASP A 26 -12.89 4.00 16.49
N THR A 27 -12.58 2.71 16.34
CA THR A 27 -11.70 1.98 17.25
C THR A 27 -10.23 2.23 16.91
N ALA A 28 -9.42 2.57 17.92
CA ALA A 28 -7.99 2.73 17.72
C ALA A 28 -7.37 1.44 17.18
N TYR A 29 -6.50 1.54 16.17
CA TYR A 29 -5.87 0.36 15.55
C TYR A 29 -5.14 -0.55 16.56
N ARG A 30 -4.70 0.01 17.69
CA ARG A 30 -4.04 -0.70 18.80
C ARG A 30 -4.97 -1.66 19.55
N ASP A 31 -6.27 -1.43 19.50
CA ASP A 31 -7.25 -2.25 20.20
C ASP A 31 -7.72 -3.44 19.36
N THR A 32 -7.35 -3.46 18.06
CA THR A 32 -7.72 -4.55 17.14
C THR A 32 -7.05 -5.87 17.52
N ALA A 33 -7.75 -6.98 17.27
CA ALA A 33 -7.19 -8.32 17.45
C ALA A 33 -5.92 -8.54 16.60
N ALA A 34 -5.88 -7.96 15.39
CA ALA A 34 -4.73 -8.00 14.51
C ALA A 34 -3.48 -7.37 15.14
N TYR A 35 -3.62 -6.21 15.80
CA TYR A 35 -2.50 -5.57 16.49
C TYR A 35 -1.92 -6.46 17.60
N ARG A 36 -2.79 -7.02 18.44
CA ARG A 36 -2.41 -7.90 19.54
C ARG A 36 -1.72 -9.17 19.03
N TYR A 37 -2.27 -9.78 17.98
CA TYR A 37 -1.69 -10.96 17.34
C TYR A 37 -0.29 -10.68 16.79
N LEU A 38 -0.11 -9.58 16.03
CA LEU A 38 1.19 -9.23 15.46
C LEU A 38 2.25 -8.99 16.53
N LEU A 39 1.91 -8.27 17.61
CA LEU A 39 2.84 -8.09 18.72
C LEU A 39 3.19 -9.40 19.40
N HIS A 40 2.21 -10.26 19.64
CA HIS A 40 2.42 -11.56 20.26
C HIS A 40 3.34 -12.44 19.38
N ALA A 41 3.03 -12.60 18.10
CA ALA A 41 3.82 -13.39 17.16
C ALA A 41 5.27 -12.89 17.06
N PHE A 42 5.48 -11.59 16.84
CA PHE A 42 6.84 -11.04 16.74
C PHE A 42 7.63 -11.12 18.05
N ARG A 43 6.96 -11.12 19.21
CA ARG A 43 7.62 -11.31 20.52
C ARG A 43 7.98 -12.77 20.76
N ALA A 44 7.08 -13.70 20.45
CA ALA A 44 7.33 -15.14 20.59
C ALA A 44 8.54 -15.60 19.79
N HIS A 45 8.80 -14.96 18.64
CA HIS A 45 9.92 -15.29 17.75
C HIS A 45 11.10 -14.31 17.85
N ARG A 46 11.20 -13.50 18.93
CA ARG A 46 12.23 -12.43 19.05
C ARG A 46 13.62 -12.96 19.41
N VAL A 47 13.74 -14.06 20.15
CA VAL A 47 15.01 -14.75 20.47
C VAL A 47 14.68 -16.20 20.82
N THR A 48 14.91 -17.14 19.90
CA THR A 48 14.95 -18.57 20.22
C THR A 48 16.27 -19.12 19.70
N GLY A 49 17.26 -19.14 20.59
CA GLY A 49 18.60 -19.61 20.30
C GLY A 49 18.61 -21.13 20.20
N GLU A 50 19.04 -21.62 19.04
CA GLU A 50 19.88 -22.82 18.94
C GLU A 50 20.71 -22.80 17.65
N LYS A 51 20.25 -22.11 16.59
CA LYS A 51 20.99 -21.51 15.45
C LYS A 51 19.92 -21.01 14.45
N LEU A 52 19.66 -19.71 14.32
CA LEU A 52 18.73 -19.13 13.30
C LEU A 52 17.43 -19.96 13.09
N CYS A 53 16.55 -19.98 14.09
CA CYS A 53 15.34 -20.81 14.08
C CYS A 53 14.53 -20.61 12.78
N ARG A 54 14.31 -21.69 12.03
CA ARG A 54 13.53 -21.72 10.77
C ARG A 54 12.18 -21.01 10.93
N ALA A 55 11.51 -21.21 12.07
CA ALA A 55 10.24 -20.56 12.38
C ALA A 55 10.31 -19.02 12.42
N GLN A 56 11.44 -18.43 12.81
CA GLN A 56 11.62 -16.97 12.77
C GLN A 56 11.72 -16.46 11.32
N HIS A 57 12.46 -17.18 10.47
CA HIS A 57 12.54 -16.85 9.05
C HIS A 57 11.21 -17.04 8.34
N GLU A 58 10.48 -18.12 8.65
CA GLU A 58 9.14 -18.38 8.14
C GLU A 58 8.18 -17.25 8.55
N LEU A 59 8.11 -16.91 9.85
CA LEU A 59 7.28 -15.79 10.31
C LEU A 59 7.65 -14.48 9.61
N HIS A 60 8.94 -14.18 9.48
CA HIS A 60 9.39 -12.94 8.86
C HIS A 60 9.09 -12.90 7.37
N PHE A 61 9.23 -14.03 6.67
CA PHE A 61 8.86 -14.20 5.27
C PHE A 61 7.35 -14.03 5.08
N ASP A 62 6.54 -14.69 5.89
CA ASP A 62 5.08 -14.57 5.86
C ASP A 62 4.65 -13.14 6.12
N ALA A 63 5.18 -12.52 7.17
CA ALA A 63 4.90 -11.13 7.51
C ALA A 63 5.28 -10.16 6.38
N ALA A 64 6.38 -10.40 5.67
CA ALA A 64 6.77 -9.59 4.53
C ALA A 64 5.87 -9.82 3.32
N THR A 65 5.43 -11.05 3.10
CA THR A 65 4.46 -11.41 2.05
C THR A 65 3.13 -10.70 2.28
N TYR A 66 2.59 -10.77 3.50
CA TYR A 66 1.37 -10.05 3.87
C TYR A 66 1.54 -8.54 3.78
N LEU A 67 2.69 -8.00 4.19
CA LEU A 67 2.98 -6.57 4.05
C LEU A 67 2.97 -6.12 2.58
N CYS A 68 3.56 -6.93 1.69
CA CYS A 68 3.52 -6.69 0.26
C CYS A 68 2.07 -6.69 -0.25
N LEU A 69 1.30 -7.73 0.10
CA LEU A 69 -0.10 -7.83 -0.30
C LEU A 69 -0.92 -6.61 0.15
N LEU A 70 -0.84 -6.23 1.42
CA LEU A 70 -1.61 -5.10 1.97
C LEU A 70 -1.28 -3.78 1.26
N ARG A 71 0.01 -3.54 0.98
CA ARG A 71 0.47 -2.36 0.23
C ARG A 71 -0.06 -2.37 -1.19
N SER A 72 0.13 -3.48 -1.90
CA SER A 72 -0.31 -3.65 -3.28
C SER A 72 -1.82 -3.48 -3.41
N VAL A 73 -2.61 -3.98 -2.46
CA VAL A 73 -4.06 -3.78 -2.45
C VAL A 73 -4.42 -2.31 -2.24
N ARG A 74 -3.77 -1.62 -1.29
CA ARG A 74 -4.01 -0.19 -1.05
C ARG A 74 -3.67 0.66 -2.29
N GLU A 75 -2.52 0.39 -2.90
CA GLU A 75 -2.04 1.07 -4.10
C GLU A 75 -2.93 0.75 -5.30
N HIS A 76 -3.35 -0.51 -5.47
CA HIS A 76 -4.30 -0.90 -6.49
C HIS A 76 -5.62 -0.14 -6.35
N VAL A 77 -6.17 -0.01 -5.14
CA VAL A 77 -7.40 0.78 -4.92
C VAL A 77 -7.18 2.27 -5.25
N ALA A 78 -6.01 2.83 -4.95
CA ALA A 78 -5.69 4.21 -5.31
C ALA A 78 -5.62 4.40 -6.84
N LEU A 79 -4.86 3.54 -7.52
CA LEU A 79 -4.74 3.54 -8.98
C LEU A 79 -6.08 3.30 -9.66
N HIS A 80 -6.87 2.36 -9.15
CA HIS A 80 -8.21 2.10 -9.66
C HIS A 80 -9.10 3.32 -9.49
N ARG A 81 -9.05 4.04 -8.37
CA ARG A 81 -9.86 5.27 -8.19
C ARG A 81 -9.47 6.40 -9.12
N GLU A 82 -8.18 6.50 -9.43
CA GLU A 82 -7.62 7.54 -10.30
C GLU A 82 -7.86 7.25 -11.78
N PHE A 83 -7.52 6.03 -12.22
CA PHE A 83 -7.46 5.70 -13.64
C PHE A 83 -8.68 4.95 -14.16
N HIS A 84 -9.40 4.20 -13.32
CA HIS A 84 -10.58 3.46 -13.78
C HIS A 84 -11.62 4.44 -14.33
N GLY A 85 -12.12 4.15 -15.55
CA GLY A 85 -13.10 4.98 -16.23
C GLY A 85 -14.37 5.11 -15.39
N ARG A 86 -14.87 6.35 -15.24
CA ARG A 86 -16.19 6.65 -14.67
C ARG A 86 -17.25 6.88 -15.76
N GLY A 87 -16.93 6.56 -17.02
CA GLY A 87 -17.70 6.91 -18.21
C GLY A 87 -16.79 7.51 -19.29
N GLU A 88 -17.39 8.19 -20.27
CA GLU A 88 -16.66 8.97 -21.27
C GLU A 88 -16.01 10.20 -20.61
N ARG A 89 -14.71 10.36 -20.81
CA ARG A 89 -13.94 11.53 -20.33
C ARG A 89 -13.76 12.52 -21.48
N SER A 90 -13.71 13.80 -21.16
CA SER A 90 -13.40 14.80 -22.18
C SER A 90 -11.97 14.63 -22.74
N VAL A 91 -11.72 15.15 -23.93
CA VAL A 91 -10.37 15.13 -24.54
C VAL A 91 -9.36 15.87 -23.66
N THR A 92 -9.80 16.95 -23.00
CA THR A 92 -8.98 17.75 -22.07
C THR A 92 -8.52 16.93 -20.85
N GLU A 93 -9.44 16.24 -20.19
CA GLU A 93 -9.17 15.39 -19.02
C GLU A 93 -8.30 14.18 -19.41
N SER A 94 -8.56 13.62 -20.59
CA SER A 94 -7.78 12.49 -21.11
C SER A 94 -6.33 12.88 -21.38
N ALA A 95 -6.08 14.05 -21.98
CA ALA A 95 -4.75 14.60 -22.14
C ALA A 95 -4.06 14.83 -20.78
N GLY A 96 -4.79 15.43 -19.82
CA GLY A 96 -4.26 15.70 -18.48
C GLY A 96 -3.81 14.45 -17.71
N MET A 97 -4.57 13.35 -17.80
CA MET A 97 -4.23 12.09 -17.12
C MET A 97 -2.89 11.48 -17.54
N VAL A 98 -2.47 11.70 -18.79
CA VAL A 98 -1.21 11.19 -19.32
C VAL A 98 -0.09 12.23 -19.27
N GLY A 99 -0.32 13.37 -18.61
CA GLY A 99 0.65 14.47 -18.51
C GLY A 99 0.78 15.30 -19.78
N LEU A 100 -0.21 15.24 -20.69
CA LEU A 100 -0.26 16.03 -21.90
C LEU A 100 -1.17 17.25 -21.70
N GLN A 101 -0.93 18.29 -22.50
CA GLN A 101 -1.81 19.45 -22.59
C GLN A 101 -2.36 19.54 -24.01
N LEU A 102 -3.60 20.02 -24.13
CA LEU A 102 -4.14 20.32 -25.44
C LEU A 102 -3.34 21.46 -26.08
N PRO A 103 -3.11 21.38 -27.40
CA PRO A 103 -2.41 22.43 -28.12
C PRO A 103 -3.17 23.75 -27.95
N ARG A 104 -2.48 24.78 -27.42
CA ARG A 104 -2.98 26.15 -27.44
C ARG A 104 -2.83 26.68 -28.85
N GLN A 105 -3.93 27.17 -29.40
CA GLN A 105 -3.94 27.69 -30.74
C GLN A 105 -3.04 28.93 -30.85
N PRO A 106 -2.04 28.92 -31.75
CA PRO A 106 -1.25 30.11 -32.01
C PRO A 106 -2.13 31.10 -32.77
N GLY A 107 -2.67 32.12 -32.09
CA GLY A 107 -3.39 33.23 -32.74
C GLY A 107 -4.81 33.55 -32.26
N GLY A 108 -5.32 32.93 -31.19
CA GLY A 108 -6.52 33.41 -30.48
C GLY A 108 -7.87 33.32 -31.20
N LYS A 109 -7.99 32.58 -32.32
CA LYS A 109 -9.26 32.39 -33.04
C LYS A 109 -9.73 30.95 -32.88
N GLY A 110 -10.48 30.64 -31.82
CA GLY A 110 -10.86 29.27 -31.40
C GLY A 110 -11.17 28.28 -32.53
N TRP A 111 -10.94 26.99 -32.27
CA TRP A 111 -11.40 25.92 -33.17
C TRP A 111 -12.93 26.04 -33.31
N GLU A 112 -13.41 26.35 -34.52
CA GLU A 112 -14.84 26.33 -34.82
C GLU A 112 -15.38 24.89 -34.67
N PRO A 113 -16.65 24.73 -34.24
CA PRO A 113 -17.25 23.44 -33.95
C PRO A 113 -17.33 22.50 -35.17
#